data_AF-A0A8H4GPJ2-F1
#
_entry.id   AF-A0A8H4GPJ2-F1
#
_cell.length_a   1.000
_cell.length_b   1.000
_cell.length_c   1.000
_cell.angle_alpha   90.00
_cell.angle_beta   90.00
_cell.angle_gamma   90.00
#
_symmetry.space_group_name_H-M   'P 1'
#
loop_
_entity.id
_entity.type
_entity.pdbx_description
1 polymer ?
#
loop_
_entity_poly.entity_id
_entity_poly.type
_entity_poly.pdbx_seq_one_letter_code
_entity_poly.pdbx_strand_id
1 'polypeptide(L)'
;MEQQLFIQLDQPPIIICQICRHRVWPAEVESHLQGKAHRLPQATAKQVHQIIQTWEGVEHDPQVIQWPSQITQSIPDLDEYPDGLLCQRDFTHCQFITRSIDKMKRHWREHHGWKVPYKGGRPTHHEREQAQIVIQQGYTIVTCQRFFPSRKGSHYIYIRQPNDRQPPPPTDTVQTAVNEVVQAWEQAQAEAKAQQTVQASELTDANPWLRMTGWADYLQGISEKNLRDCVDTPDEDPPDATEQRVQVIWTTMEQVARKSQRTVQRCGQAIQVEAVRSEKGQTPHRPLLAYMDEAAIQKHVHPWQQILAFIARTQVPHDWTSPKYGMTARQRKKWQQLWQLAGQGPRSSPDPMDHEPDDPQMAAWAITDIEKACLEFCIELLNQRHRSHEYESALVCAMAVLGQGETGWRDPESYPPILSRVIKIARFMVVQKALWMDPDPWQIIQTWEKKDRSAEWVLASADNTLEDIDEGYNSDDAIAPRSSPPTSSIHSDDPLPTVDMRQSRRRPFQEQVTWMMH
;
A
#
# COMPACT_ATOMS: atom_id res chain seq x y z
N MET A 1 -46.86 6.55 -19.73
CA MET A 1 -45.86 6.37 -20.80
C MET A 1 -45.06 5.14 -20.43
N GLU A 2 -45.35 4.01 -21.06
CA GLU A 2 -44.56 2.78 -20.89
C GLU A 2 -43.16 3.05 -21.43
N GLN A 3 -42.15 3.06 -20.56
CA GLN A 3 -40.76 3.20 -20.98
C GLN A 3 -40.38 1.94 -21.76
N GLN A 4 -40.09 2.10 -23.05
CA GLN A 4 -39.66 1.01 -23.91
C GLN A 4 -38.26 0.54 -23.45
N LEU A 5 -38.16 -0.58 -22.75
CA LEU A 5 -36.90 -1.05 -22.14
C LEU A 5 -35.81 -1.39 -23.17
N PHE A 6 -36.23 -1.75 -24.39
CA PHE A 6 -35.35 -2.10 -25.49
C PHE A 6 -35.66 -1.27 -26.73
N ILE A 7 -34.61 -0.99 -27.49
CA ILE A 7 -34.72 -0.46 -28.85
C ILE A 7 -34.16 -1.46 -29.84
N GLN A 8 -34.70 -1.44 -31.05
CA GLN A 8 -34.16 -2.16 -32.20
C GLN A 8 -33.29 -1.20 -33.02
N LEU A 9 -32.12 -1.69 -33.43
CA LEU A 9 -31.33 -1.10 -34.49
C LEU A 9 -31.44 -1.98 -35.71
N ASP A 10 -31.62 -1.37 -36.88
CA ASP A 10 -31.77 -2.11 -38.14
C ASP A 10 -30.42 -2.53 -38.72
N GLN A 11 -29.34 -1.75 -38.47
CA GLN A 11 -27.99 -2.06 -38.93
C GLN A 11 -26.91 -1.76 -37.88
N PRO A 12 -26.32 -2.79 -37.24
CA PRO A 12 -26.69 -4.21 -37.36
C PRO A 12 -28.07 -4.50 -36.73
N PRO A 13 -28.79 -5.56 -37.17
CA PRO A 13 -30.13 -5.94 -36.70
C PRO A 13 -30.11 -6.45 -35.25
N ILE A 14 -30.09 -5.54 -34.27
CA ILE A 14 -29.79 -5.83 -32.87
C ILE A 14 -30.71 -5.13 -31.88
N ILE A 15 -30.77 -5.62 -30.64
CA ILE A 15 -31.52 -4.99 -29.54
C ILE A 15 -30.58 -4.39 -28.49
N ILE A 16 -30.87 -3.16 -28.06
CA ILE A 16 -30.13 -2.45 -27.00
C ILE A 16 -31.06 -2.24 -25.81
N CYS A 17 -30.57 -2.54 -24.61
CA CYS A 17 -31.26 -2.14 -23.38
C CYS A 17 -30.95 -0.67 -23.08
N GLN A 18 -31.97 0.19 -23.00
CA GLN A 18 -31.78 1.62 -22.75
C GLN A 18 -31.22 1.92 -21.35
N ILE A 19 -31.52 1.06 -20.35
CA ILE A 19 -31.04 1.25 -18.97
C ILE A 19 -29.58 0.81 -18.84
N CYS A 20 -29.25 -0.34 -19.40
CA CYS A 20 -27.90 -0.90 -19.29
C CYS A 20 -26.93 -0.39 -20.39
N ARG A 21 -27.44 0.33 -21.40
CA ARG A 21 -26.71 0.93 -22.53
C ARG A 21 -25.76 -0.03 -23.25
N HIS A 22 -26.18 -1.29 -23.34
CA HIS A 22 -25.47 -2.33 -24.08
C HIS A 22 -26.44 -3.26 -24.79
N ARG A 23 -25.91 -3.97 -25.78
CA ARG A 23 -26.64 -4.99 -26.52
C ARG A 23 -26.96 -6.18 -25.61
N VAL A 24 -28.12 -6.78 -25.84
CA VAL A 24 -28.55 -8.04 -25.21
C VAL A 24 -28.93 -9.01 -26.33
N TRP A 25 -28.53 -10.29 -26.24
CA TRP A 25 -29.02 -11.27 -27.21
C TRP A 25 -30.50 -11.55 -26.95
N PRO A 26 -31.35 -11.75 -27.98
CA PRO A 26 -32.76 -12.09 -27.78
C PRO A 26 -32.95 -13.27 -26.81
N ALA A 27 -32.13 -14.32 -26.96
CA ALA A 27 -32.11 -15.48 -26.07
C ALA A 27 -31.71 -15.18 -24.61
N GLU A 28 -31.05 -14.05 -24.35
CA GLU A 28 -30.57 -13.63 -23.03
C GLU A 28 -31.47 -12.56 -22.38
N VAL A 29 -32.53 -12.10 -23.06
CA VAL A 29 -33.42 -11.05 -22.54
C VAL A 29 -34.03 -11.44 -21.19
N GLU A 30 -34.58 -12.66 -21.07
CA GLU A 30 -35.22 -13.09 -19.82
C GLU A 30 -34.23 -13.06 -18.64
N SER A 31 -33.04 -13.62 -18.82
CA SER A 31 -32.02 -13.68 -17.77
C SER A 31 -31.41 -12.31 -17.46
N HIS A 32 -31.27 -11.44 -18.48
CA HIS A 32 -30.82 -10.06 -18.31
C HIS A 32 -31.79 -9.23 -17.47
N LEU A 33 -33.10 -9.32 -17.74
CA LEU A 33 -34.14 -8.59 -17.02
C LEU A 33 -34.33 -9.08 -15.57
N GLN A 34 -34.06 -10.36 -15.31
CA GLN A 34 -34.02 -10.91 -13.94
C GLN A 34 -32.72 -10.57 -13.21
N GLY A 35 -31.70 -10.11 -13.93
CA GLY A 35 -30.40 -9.75 -13.40
C GLY A 35 -30.43 -8.54 -12.46
N LYS A 36 -29.28 -8.28 -11.83
CA LYS A 36 -29.11 -7.26 -10.77
C LYS A 36 -29.56 -5.85 -11.19
N ALA A 37 -29.45 -5.51 -12.47
CA ALA A 37 -29.74 -4.19 -13.03
C ALA A 37 -31.24 -3.89 -13.17
N HIS A 38 -32.08 -4.92 -13.36
CA HIS A 38 -33.51 -4.75 -13.64
C HIS A 38 -34.42 -5.39 -12.59
N ARG A 39 -34.03 -6.55 -12.03
CA ARG A 39 -34.75 -7.30 -10.98
C ARG A 39 -36.24 -7.50 -11.28
N LEU A 40 -36.59 -7.69 -12.55
CA LEU A 40 -37.99 -7.88 -12.97
C LEU A 40 -38.51 -9.26 -12.53
N PRO A 41 -39.77 -9.37 -12.09
CA PRO A 41 -40.40 -10.66 -11.81
C PRO A 41 -40.36 -11.59 -13.04
N GLN A 42 -40.19 -12.89 -12.80
CA GLN A 42 -40.04 -13.89 -13.88
C GLN A 42 -41.19 -13.85 -14.90
N ALA A 43 -42.44 -13.70 -14.44
CA ALA A 43 -43.60 -13.63 -15.33
C ALA A 43 -43.52 -12.44 -16.30
N THR A 44 -43.14 -11.26 -15.80
CA THR A 44 -42.98 -10.04 -16.60
C THR A 44 -41.78 -10.15 -17.55
N ALA A 45 -40.64 -10.69 -17.09
CA ALA A 45 -39.46 -10.89 -17.93
C ALA A 45 -39.74 -11.86 -19.10
N LYS A 46 -40.49 -12.94 -18.85
CA LYS A 46 -40.94 -13.89 -19.88
C LYS A 46 -41.84 -13.23 -20.92
N GLN A 47 -42.78 -12.39 -20.47
CA GLN A 47 -43.68 -11.67 -21.37
C GLN A 47 -42.91 -10.70 -22.29
N VAL A 48 -41.94 -9.95 -21.75
CA VAL A 48 -41.08 -9.06 -22.54
C VAL A 48 -40.22 -9.85 -23.52
N HIS A 49 -39.66 -10.99 -23.10
CA HIS A 49 -38.89 -11.87 -23.98
C HIS A 49 -39.73 -12.41 -25.15
N GLN A 50 -40.97 -12.86 -24.90
CA GLN A 50 -41.89 -13.33 -25.95
C GLN A 50 -42.23 -12.22 -26.94
N ILE A 51 -42.43 -10.98 -26.48
CA ILE A 51 -42.69 -9.83 -27.36
C ILE A 51 -41.47 -9.58 -28.27
N ILE A 52 -40.27 -9.57 -27.72
CA ILE A 52 -39.03 -9.31 -28.49
C ILE A 52 -38.78 -10.42 -29.53
N GLN A 53 -39.16 -11.67 -29.25
CA GLN A 53 -39.09 -12.76 -30.24
C GLN A 53 -40.00 -12.54 -31.46
N THR A 54 -41.04 -11.70 -31.35
CA THR A 54 -41.93 -11.37 -32.47
C THR A 54 -41.47 -10.17 -33.30
N TRP A 55 -40.38 -9.50 -32.90
CA TRP A 55 -39.86 -8.35 -33.64
C TRP A 55 -39.21 -8.79 -34.96
N GLU A 56 -39.73 -8.27 -36.07
CA GLU A 56 -39.14 -8.48 -37.39
C GLU A 56 -37.83 -7.70 -37.52
N GLY A 57 -36.80 -8.31 -38.12
CA GLY A 57 -35.51 -7.65 -38.34
C GLY A 57 -34.53 -7.69 -37.16
N VAL A 58 -34.73 -8.58 -36.17
CA VAL A 58 -33.76 -8.86 -35.10
C VAL A 58 -33.01 -10.16 -35.39
N GLU A 59 -31.68 -10.10 -35.47
CA GLU A 59 -30.85 -11.28 -35.71
C GLU A 59 -30.57 -12.04 -34.40
N HIS A 60 -30.81 -13.35 -34.44
CA HIS A 60 -30.74 -14.26 -33.30
C HIS A 60 -29.43 -15.05 -33.29
N ASP A 61 -28.76 -15.21 -34.44
CA ASP A 61 -27.48 -15.92 -34.53
C ASP A 61 -26.27 -14.96 -34.47
N PRO A 62 -25.40 -15.06 -33.45
CA PRO A 62 -24.18 -14.27 -33.34
C PRO A 62 -23.16 -14.46 -34.45
N GLN A 63 -23.23 -15.56 -35.21
CA GLN A 63 -22.27 -15.88 -36.27
C GLN A 63 -22.61 -15.23 -37.61
N VAL A 64 -23.88 -14.86 -37.81
CA VAL A 64 -24.36 -14.25 -39.05
C VAL A 64 -24.01 -12.76 -39.12
N ILE A 65 -23.90 -12.09 -37.96
CA ILE A 65 -23.60 -10.66 -37.88
C ILE A 65 -22.10 -10.42 -38.07
N GLN A 66 -21.74 -9.74 -39.16
CA GLN A 66 -20.44 -9.10 -39.26
C GLN A 66 -20.44 -7.80 -38.46
N TRP A 67 -19.65 -7.79 -37.40
CA TRP A 67 -19.56 -6.60 -36.57
C TRP A 67 -18.64 -5.56 -37.19
N PRO A 68 -19.08 -4.30 -37.31
CA PRO A 68 -18.22 -3.24 -37.80
C PRO A 68 -17.12 -2.98 -36.77
N SER A 69 -15.88 -2.90 -37.23
CA SER A 69 -14.76 -2.40 -36.43
C SER A 69 -14.72 -0.87 -36.39
N GLN A 70 -15.42 -0.21 -37.31
CA GLN A 70 -15.49 1.25 -37.43
C GLN A 70 -16.89 1.70 -37.85
N ILE A 71 -17.36 2.80 -37.27
CA ILE A 71 -18.64 3.47 -37.60
C ILE A 71 -18.40 4.97 -37.77
N THR A 72 -19.18 5.64 -38.61
CA THR A 72 -19.02 7.09 -38.90
C THR A 72 -19.83 7.99 -37.97
N GLN A 73 -20.77 7.42 -37.22
CA GLN A 73 -21.61 8.13 -36.26
C GLN A 73 -21.78 7.26 -35.01
N SER A 74 -21.82 7.90 -33.85
CA SER A 74 -22.06 7.24 -32.57
C SER A 74 -23.48 6.67 -32.54
N ILE A 75 -23.62 5.45 -32.00
CA ILE A 75 -24.92 4.82 -31.77
C ILE A 75 -25.48 5.42 -30.47
N PRO A 76 -26.60 6.18 -30.51
CA PRO A 76 -27.03 7.02 -29.38
C PRO A 76 -27.22 6.26 -28.05
N ASP A 77 -27.63 5.00 -28.09
CA ASP A 77 -28.01 4.23 -26.90
C ASP A 77 -26.90 3.30 -26.36
N LEU A 78 -25.70 3.37 -26.94
CA LEU A 78 -24.51 2.73 -26.39
C LEU A 78 -23.63 3.74 -25.66
N ASP A 79 -22.90 3.27 -24.65
CA ASP A 79 -21.88 4.08 -24.01
C ASP A 79 -20.75 4.44 -24.98
N GLU A 80 -20.34 5.70 -24.93
CA GLU A 80 -19.21 6.26 -25.66
C GLU A 80 -18.00 6.42 -24.75
N TYR A 81 -16.84 5.97 -25.20
CA TYR A 81 -15.60 5.97 -24.44
C TYR A 81 -14.53 6.80 -25.16
N PRO A 82 -14.12 7.97 -24.65
CA PRO A 82 -13.12 8.82 -25.28
C PRO A 82 -11.68 8.33 -25.09
N ASP A 83 -11.47 7.35 -24.21
CA ASP A 83 -10.17 6.82 -23.77
C ASP A 83 -9.79 5.49 -24.48
N GLY A 84 -10.34 5.23 -25.67
CA GLY A 84 -9.99 4.06 -26.46
C GLY A 84 -8.56 4.14 -27.00
N LEU A 85 -7.75 3.09 -26.83
CA LEU A 85 -6.42 2.97 -27.42
C LEU A 85 -6.50 2.11 -28.68
N LEU A 86 -6.33 2.71 -29.85
CA LEU A 86 -6.26 2.03 -31.15
C LEU A 86 -4.80 1.67 -31.46
N CYS A 87 -4.53 0.39 -31.77
CA CYS A 87 -3.18 -0.05 -32.13
C CYS A 87 -2.68 0.63 -33.42
N GLN A 88 -1.43 1.10 -33.41
CA GLN A 88 -0.77 1.75 -34.56
C GLN A 88 0.42 0.95 -35.12
N ARG A 89 0.66 -0.26 -34.62
CA ARG A 89 1.85 -1.06 -35.01
C ARG A 89 1.73 -1.70 -36.39
N ASP A 90 0.52 -1.94 -36.86
CA ASP A 90 0.22 -2.36 -38.23
C ASP A 90 -0.95 -1.50 -38.73
N PHE A 91 -0.59 -0.37 -39.34
CA PHE A 91 -1.51 0.67 -39.77
C PHE A 91 -2.54 0.17 -40.80
N THR A 92 -2.25 -0.90 -41.53
CA THR A 92 -3.09 -1.36 -42.64
C THR A 92 -4.05 -2.49 -42.25
N HIS A 93 -3.72 -3.30 -41.24
CA HIS A 93 -4.53 -4.48 -40.90
C HIS A 93 -4.91 -4.62 -39.43
N CYS A 94 -4.33 -3.85 -38.51
CA CYS A 94 -4.66 -3.97 -37.09
C CYS A 94 -5.67 -2.93 -36.63
N GLN A 95 -6.91 -3.39 -36.41
CA GLN A 95 -8.01 -2.57 -35.90
C GLN A 95 -8.31 -2.86 -34.42
N PHE A 96 -7.31 -3.34 -33.68
CA PHE A 96 -7.47 -3.69 -32.27
C PHE A 96 -7.59 -2.43 -31.41
N ILE A 97 -8.65 -2.37 -30.60
CA ILE A 97 -8.92 -1.27 -29.68
C ILE A 97 -9.10 -1.82 -28.26
N THR A 98 -8.51 -1.15 -27.29
CA THR A 98 -8.70 -1.44 -25.87
C THR A 98 -8.59 -0.19 -25.02
N ARG A 99 -9.21 -0.16 -23.84
CA ARG A 99 -9.11 0.97 -22.90
C ARG A 99 -8.04 0.76 -21.82
N SER A 100 -7.17 -0.24 -21.97
CA SER A 100 -6.13 -0.60 -20.98
C SER A 100 -4.78 -0.79 -21.66
N ILE A 101 -3.79 -0.04 -21.20
CA ILE A 101 -2.43 -0.12 -21.75
C ILE A 101 -1.79 -1.50 -21.57
N ASP A 102 -2.14 -2.23 -20.51
CA ASP A 102 -1.62 -3.57 -20.26
C ASP A 102 -2.19 -4.60 -21.25
N LYS A 103 -3.49 -4.47 -21.58
CA LYS A 103 -4.11 -5.25 -22.65
C LYS A 103 -3.51 -4.93 -24.01
N MET A 104 -3.18 -3.67 -24.25
CA MET A 104 -2.51 -3.23 -25.48
C MET A 104 -1.09 -3.81 -25.58
N LYS A 105 -0.29 -3.73 -24.51
CA LYS A 105 1.04 -4.36 -24.44
C LYS A 105 0.99 -5.87 -24.64
N ARG A 106 -0.02 -6.55 -24.11
CA ARG A 106 -0.25 -7.99 -24.36
C ARG A 106 -0.57 -8.24 -25.83
N HIS A 107 -1.50 -7.49 -26.42
CA HIS A 107 -1.83 -7.58 -27.83
C HIS A 107 -0.58 -7.38 -28.72
N TRP A 108 0.27 -6.40 -28.41
CA TRP A 108 1.52 -6.20 -29.12
C TRP A 108 2.49 -7.38 -29.03
N ARG A 109 2.58 -8.05 -27.87
CA ARG A 109 3.43 -9.25 -27.71
C ARG A 109 2.91 -10.40 -28.56
N GLU A 110 1.61 -10.61 -28.57
CA GLU A 110 0.96 -11.77 -29.20
C GLU A 110 0.84 -11.62 -30.72
N HIS A 111 0.49 -10.42 -31.21
CA HIS A 111 0.17 -10.19 -32.63
C HIS A 111 1.23 -9.39 -33.40
N HIS A 112 2.08 -8.64 -32.70
CA HIS A 112 3.11 -7.80 -33.32
C HIS A 112 4.53 -8.17 -32.88
N GLY A 113 4.72 -9.29 -32.17
CA GLY A 113 6.03 -9.76 -31.72
C GLY A 113 6.79 -8.77 -30.83
N TRP A 114 6.09 -7.82 -30.20
CA TRP A 114 6.73 -6.77 -29.41
C TRP A 114 7.48 -7.35 -28.22
N LYS A 115 8.69 -6.84 -27.99
CA LYS A 115 9.51 -7.15 -26.82
C LYS A 115 9.74 -5.87 -26.03
N VAL A 116 9.86 -6.02 -24.72
CA VAL A 116 10.25 -4.92 -23.84
C VAL A 116 11.62 -4.40 -24.30
N PRO A 117 11.80 -3.07 -24.44
CA PRO A 117 12.96 -2.50 -25.13
C PRO A 117 14.30 -2.62 -24.38
N TYR A 118 14.35 -3.25 -23.20
CA TYR A 118 15.58 -3.51 -22.46
C TYR A 118 15.70 -4.99 -22.11
N LYS A 119 16.93 -5.51 -22.13
CA LYS A 119 17.25 -6.90 -21.79
C LYS A 119 17.75 -6.96 -20.35
N GLY A 120 17.06 -7.72 -19.49
CA GLY A 120 17.55 -8.23 -18.18
C GLY A 120 18.29 -7.26 -17.26
N GLY A 121 17.65 -6.83 -16.17
CA GLY A 121 18.23 -5.93 -15.16
C GLY A 121 17.31 -4.76 -14.83
N ARG A 122 17.72 -3.89 -13.89
CA ARG A 122 16.98 -2.67 -13.54
C ARG A 122 17.25 -1.61 -14.62
N PRO A 123 16.25 -1.16 -15.40
CA PRO A 123 16.46 -0.22 -16.49
C PRO A 123 16.86 1.16 -15.96
N THR A 124 17.80 1.79 -16.66
CA THR A 124 18.23 3.18 -16.42
C THR A 124 17.09 4.17 -16.70
N HIS A 125 17.21 5.41 -16.20
CA HIS A 125 16.22 6.46 -16.44
C HIS A 125 15.98 6.70 -17.94
N HIS A 126 17.06 6.82 -18.72
CA HIS A 126 16.99 7.03 -20.17
C HIS A 126 16.32 5.86 -20.91
N GLU A 127 16.59 4.61 -20.51
CA GLU A 127 15.91 3.45 -21.09
C GLU A 127 14.41 3.42 -20.78
N ARG A 128 13.99 3.90 -19.60
CA ARG A 128 12.57 4.02 -19.24
C ARG A 128 11.88 5.10 -20.08
N GLU A 129 12.54 6.22 -20.29
CA GLU A 129 12.02 7.33 -21.10
C GLU A 129 11.86 6.90 -22.57
N GLN A 130 12.88 6.27 -23.15
CA GLN A 130 12.80 5.71 -24.50
C GLN A 130 11.72 4.62 -24.61
N ALA A 131 11.58 3.76 -23.59
CA ALA A 131 10.52 2.77 -23.56
C ALA A 131 9.12 3.40 -23.54
N GLN A 132 8.95 4.49 -22.80
CA GLN A 132 7.69 5.21 -22.71
C GLN A 132 7.33 5.88 -24.04
N ILE A 133 8.30 6.48 -24.72
CA ILE A 133 8.12 7.07 -26.06
C ILE A 133 7.67 5.99 -27.06
N VAL A 134 8.34 4.83 -27.09
CA VAL A 134 7.98 3.71 -27.99
C VAL A 134 6.60 3.14 -27.68
N ILE A 135 6.16 3.19 -26.41
CA ILE A 135 4.82 2.78 -26.01
C ILE A 135 3.78 3.81 -26.49
N GLN A 136 4.03 5.11 -26.29
CA GLN A 136 3.12 6.18 -26.71
C GLN A 136 2.94 6.22 -28.23
N GLN A 137 3.99 5.95 -29.00
CA GLN A 137 3.91 5.85 -30.47
C GLN A 137 3.18 4.59 -30.97
N GLY A 138 2.93 3.61 -30.10
CA GLY A 138 2.32 2.33 -30.47
C GLY A 138 0.80 2.35 -30.59
N TYR A 139 0.14 3.44 -30.18
CA TYR A 139 -1.31 3.58 -30.23
C TYR A 139 -1.74 5.03 -30.47
N THR A 140 -3.00 5.21 -30.87
CA THR A 140 -3.67 6.51 -30.94
C THR A 140 -4.88 6.48 -30.03
N ILE A 141 -5.16 7.59 -29.32
CA ILE A 141 -6.37 7.73 -28.52
C ILE A 141 -7.53 8.01 -29.47
N VAL A 142 -8.59 7.22 -29.36
CA VAL A 142 -9.78 7.29 -30.20
C VAL A 142 -11.03 7.20 -29.35
N THR A 143 -12.10 7.81 -29.83
CA THR A 143 -13.44 7.58 -29.29
C THR A 143 -13.97 6.25 -29.79
N CYS A 144 -14.46 5.39 -28.89
CA CYS A 144 -14.98 4.09 -29.24
C CYS A 144 -16.26 3.70 -28.48
N GLN A 145 -17.05 2.81 -29.08
CA GLN A 145 -18.22 2.19 -28.45
C GLN A 145 -18.02 0.69 -28.36
N ARG A 146 -18.89 0.01 -27.60
CA ARG A 146 -18.85 -1.45 -27.49
C ARG A 146 -20.26 -2.01 -27.38
N PHE A 147 -20.60 -2.98 -28.22
CA PHE A 147 -21.92 -3.63 -28.19
C PHE A 147 -22.11 -4.47 -26.91
N PHE A 148 -21.10 -5.21 -26.47
CA PHE A 148 -21.24 -6.15 -25.35
C PHE A 148 -20.23 -5.91 -24.23
N PRO A 149 -20.65 -5.97 -22.96
CA PRO A 149 -19.73 -5.81 -21.84
C PRO A 149 -18.71 -6.96 -21.69
N SER A 150 -19.05 -8.17 -22.12
CA SER A 150 -18.19 -9.36 -22.11
C SER A 150 -18.64 -10.39 -23.17
N ARG A 151 -17.84 -11.45 -23.40
CA ARG A 151 -18.06 -12.60 -24.32
C ARG A 151 -17.66 -12.40 -25.80
N LYS A 152 -17.84 -13.44 -26.61
CA LYS A 152 -17.51 -13.47 -28.05
C LYS A 152 -18.31 -12.37 -28.77
N GLY A 153 -17.62 -11.49 -29.49
CA GLY A 153 -18.19 -10.28 -30.10
C GLY A 153 -18.00 -8.99 -29.28
N SER A 154 -17.52 -9.06 -28.04
CA SER A 154 -17.16 -7.87 -27.25
C SER A 154 -15.83 -7.26 -27.72
N HIS A 155 -15.87 -6.48 -28.79
CA HIS A 155 -14.75 -5.66 -29.24
C HIS A 155 -15.20 -4.19 -29.25
N TYR A 156 -14.23 -3.29 -29.12
CA TYR A 156 -14.46 -1.87 -29.23
C TYR A 156 -14.48 -1.47 -30.71
N ILE A 157 -15.32 -0.49 -31.02
CA ILE A 157 -15.61 -0.01 -32.38
C ILE A 157 -15.16 1.43 -32.44
N TYR A 158 -14.31 1.75 -33.41
CA TYR A 158 -13.86 3.12 -33.60
C TYR A 158 -14.98 4.00 -34.18
N ILE A 159 -15.22 5.16 -33.57
CA ILE A 159 -16.10 6.19 -34.15
C ILE A 159 -15.25 7.14 -34.99
N ARG A 160 -15.33 6.98 -36.32
CA ARG A 160 -14.62 7.81 -37.30
C ARG A 160 -15.35 9.13 -37.48
N GLN A 161 -14.75 10.24 -37.06
CA GLN A 161 -15.32 11.55 -37.32
C GLN A 161 -15.19 11.92 -38.80
N PRO A 162 -16.20 12.56 -39.42
CA PRO A 162 -16.24 12.84 -40.87
C PRO A 162 -15.12 13.78 -41.38
N ASN A 163 -14.25 14.29 -40.50
CA ASN A 163 -13.12 15.13 -40.86
C ASN A 163 -11.76 14.40 -40.86
N ASP A 164 -11.73 13.07 -40.78
CA ASP A 164 -10.53 12.23 -40.94
C ASP A 164 -10.04 12.20 -42.41
N ARG A 165 -9.76 13.38 -42.97
CA ARG A 165 -8.66 13.53 -43.93
C ARG A 165 -7.38 13.53 -43.11
N GLN A 166 -6.45 12.68 -43.52
CA GLN A 166 -5.05 12.64 -43.11
C GLN A 166 -4.57 14.02 -42.61
N PRO A 167 -4.02 14.13 -41.39
CA PRO A 167 -3.76 15.43 -40.78
C PRO A 167 -2.85 16.25 -41.71
N PRO A 168 -3.28 17.44 -42.17
CA PRO A 168 -2.32 18.43 -42.64
C PRO A 168 -1.35 18.74 -41.48
N PRO A 169 -0.13 19.23 -41.77
CA PRO A 169 0.84 19.54 -40.73
C PRO A 169 0.20 20.46 -39.68
N PRO A 170 0.60 20.31 -38.40
CA PRO A 170 -0.12 20.89 -37.27
C PRO A 170 -0.26 22.39 -37.48
N THR A 171 -1.50 22.86 -37.55
CA THR A 171 -1.80 24.24 -37.24
C THR A 171 -2.09 24.27 -35.75
N ASP A 172 -1.21 24.93 -34.99
CA ASP A 172 -1.15 24.94 -33.52
C ASP A 172 -2.48 25.24 -32.82
N THR A 173 -3.49 25.76 -33.52
CA THR A 173 -4.75 26.23 -32.93
C THR A 173 -5.74 25.13 -32.54
N VAL A 174 -5.83 24.02 -33.28
CA VAL A 174 -6.86 22.97 -33.01
C VAL A 174 -6.40 21.97 -31.94
N GLN A 175 -5.11 21.60 -31.94
CA GLN A 175 -4.53 20.77 -30.88
C GLN A 175 -4.53 21.51 -29.53
N THR A 176 -4.29 22.83 -29.56
CA THR A 176 -4.40 23.68 -28.37
C THR A 176 -5.83 23.67 -27.84
N ALA A 177 -6.85 23.84 -28.69
CA ALA A 177 -8.26 23.80 -28.25
C ALA A 177 -8.70 22.45 -27.67
N VAL A 178 -8.24 21.32 -28.25
CA VAL A 178 -8.55 19.98 -27.70
C VAL A 178 -7.82 19.75 -26.37
N ASN A 179 -6.55 20.14 -26.28
CA ASN A 179 -5.80 20.07 -25.02
C ASN A 179 -6.42 20.98 -23.95
N GLU A 180 -6.91 22.16 -24.31
CA GLU A 180 -7.62 23.08 -23.42
C GLU A 180 -8.91 22.48 -22.87
N VAL A 181 -9.71 21.80 -23.70
CA VAL A 181 -10.95 21.14 -23.25
C VAL A 181 -10.66 19.96 -22.33
N VAL A 182 -9.65 19.14 -22.65
CA VAL A 182 -9.23 18.02 -21.79
C VAL A 182 -8.67 18.56 -20.47
N GLN A 183 -7.80 19.57 -20.51
CA GLN A 183 -7.28 20.20 -19.31
C GLN A 183 -8.38 20.87 -18.49
N ALA A 184 -9.36 21.52 -19.11
CA ALA A 184 -10.49 22.12 -18.41
C ALA A 184 -11.37 21.07 -17.73
N TRP A 185 -11.59 19.91 -18.37
CA TRP A 185 -12.33 18.80 -17.77
C TRP A 185 -11.55 18.14 -16.63
N GLU A 186 -10.24 17.90 -16.80
CA GLU A 186 -9.36 17.38 -15.76
C GLU A 186 -9.27 18.35 -14.57
N GLN A 187 -9.16 19.65 -14.83
CA GLN A 187 -9.20 20.71 -13.83
C GLN A 187 -10.54 20.73 -13.12
N ALA A 188 -11.67 20.69 -13.84
CA ALA A 188 -13.00 20.65 -13.22
C ALA A 188 -13.21 19.39 -12.37
N GLN A 189 -12.70 18.22 -12.79
CA GLN A 189 -12.73 17.01 -11.98
C GLN A 189 -11.80 17.10 -10.76
N ALA A 190 -10.61 17.66 -10.92
CA ALA A 190 -9.67 17.88 -9.83
C ALA A 190 -10.21 18.89 -8.80
N GLU A 191 -10.85 19.96 -9.26
CA GLU A 191 -11.55 20.94 -8.44
C GLU A 191 -12.72 20.31 -7.69
N ALA A 192 -13.57 19.53 -8.38
CA ALA A 192 -14.68 18.80 -7.76
C ALA A 192 -14.19 17.81 -6.68
N LYS A 193 -13.10 17.07 -6.96
CA LYS A 193 -12.47 16.18 -5.97
C LYS A 193 -11.78 16.93 -4.84
N ALA A 194 -11.20 18.10 -5.09
CA ALA A 194 -10.56 18.93 -4.07
C ALA A 194 -11.59 19.52 -3.09
N GLN A 195 -12.80 19.83 -3.60
CA GLN A 195 -13.92 20.33 -2.80
C GLN A 195 -14.74 19.21 -2.12
N GLN A 196 -14.46 17.94 -2.43
CA GLN A 196 -15.14 16.82 -1.83
C GLN A 196 -14.83 16.73 -0.33
N THR A 197 -15.89 16.59 0.46
CA THR A 197 -15.82 16.44 1.92
C THR A 197 -16.31 15.06 2.34
N VAL A 198 -15.74 14.54 3.42
CA VAL A 198 -16.18 13.29 4.02
C VAL A 198 -17.64 13.41 4.43
N GLN A 199 -18.44 12.46 3.97
CA GLN A 199 -19.83 12.30 4.39
C GLN A 199 -19.92 11.34 5.57
N ALA A 200 -20.93 11.54 6.42
CA ALA A 200 -21.25 10.59 7.49
C ALA A 200 -21.62 9.22 6.92
N SER A 201 -21.48 8.16 7.74
CA SER A 201 -21.89 6.83 7.31
C SER A 201 -23.40 6.75 7.18
N GLU A 202 -23.90 6.18 6.07
CA GLU A 202 -25.31 5.86 5.94
C GLU A 202 -25.60 4.50 6.57
N LEU A 203 -26.79 4.29 7.14
CA LEU A 203 -27.21 2.98 7.67
C LEU A 203 -27.16 1.85 6.62
N THR A 204 -27.16 2.23 5.34
CA THR A 204 -27.05 1.39 4.14
C THR A 204 -25.61 1.14 3.67
N ASP A 205 -24.60 1.66 4.36
CA ASP A 205 -23.20 1.49 3.96
C ASP A 205 -22.81 0.01 3.95
N ALA A 206 -22.34 -0.44 2.79
CA ALA A 206 -21.94 -1.83 2.56
C ALA A 206 -20.61 -2.20 3.22
N ASN A 207 -19.88 -1.24 3.80
CA ASN A 207 -18.60 -1.47 4.49
C ASN A 207 -18.82 -1.65 6.01
N PRO A 208 -18.76 -2.89 6.54
CA PRO A 208 -18.99 -3.15 7.96
C PRO A 208 -17.93 -2.50 8.86
N TRP A 209 -16.74 -2.21 8.32
CA TRP A 209 -15.66 -1.60 9.06
C TRP A 209 -15.96 -0.15 9.41
N LEU A 210 -16.55 0.63 8.49
CA LEU A 210 -16.94 2.02 8.75
C LEU A 210 -17.99 2.13 9.84
N ARG A 211 -18.93 1.17 9.91
CA ARG A 211 -19.91 1.09 10.99
C ARG A 211 -19.29 0.75 12.33
N MET A 212 -18.29 -0.11 12.35
CA MET A 212 -17.60 -0.53 13.57
C MET A 212 -16.68 0.57 14.11
N THR A 213 -15.96 1.26 13.22
CA THR A 213 -15.01 2.29 13.62
C THR A 213 -15.68 3.64 13.81
N GLY A 214 -16.66 4.01 12.99
CA GLY A 214 -17.25 5.35 12.99
C GLY A 214 -16.34 6.40 12.37
N TRP A 215 -15.38 6.02 11.51
CA TRP A 215 -14.45 6.97 10.87
C TRP A 215 -15.16 8.04 10.05
N ALA A 216 -16.20 7.65 9.30
CA ALA A 216 -16.96 8.56 8.45
C ALA A 216 -17.70 9.63 9.26
N ASP A 217 -18.28 9.23 10.39
CA ASP A 217 -18.98 10.16 11.29
C ASP A 217 -17.97 11.09 12.00
N TYR A 218 -16.82 10.55 12.42
CA TYR A 218 -15.77 11.33 13.07
C TYR A 218 -15.14 12.38 12.14
N LEU A 219 -14.88 12.02 10.88
CA LEU A 219 -14.21 12.88 9.90
C LEU A 219 -15.19 13.72 9.05
N GLN A 220 -16.48 13.64 9.33
CA GLN A 220 -17.54 14.32 8.57
C GLN A 220 -17.25 15.81 8.37
N GLY A 221 -17.45 16.28 7.13
CA GLY A 221 -17.31 17.69 6.74
C GLY A 221 -15.87 18.15 6.53
N ILE A 222 -14.87 17.29 6.76
CA ILE A 222 -13.48 17.58 6.46
C ILE A 222 -13.19 17.28 4.98
N SER A 223 -12.42 18.13 4.30
CA SER A 223 -12.00 17.90 2.91
C SER A 223 -11.19 16.61 2.81
N GLU A 224 -11.59 15.72 1.90
CA GLU A 224 -10.87 14.48 1.66
C GLU A 224 -9.45 14.72 1.13
N LYS A 225 -9.27 15.80 0.35
CA LYS A 225 -7.94 16.20 -0.13
C LYS A 225 -7.05 16.56 1.06
N ASN A 226 -7.51 17.44 1.95
CA ASN A 226 -6.69 17.86 3.09
C ASN A 226 -6.33 16.67 4.01
N LEU A 227 -7.22 15.69 4.16
CA LEU A 227 -6.93 14.45 4.88
C LEU A 227 -5.79 13.65 4.21
N ARG A 228 -5.80 13.53 2.88
CA ARG A 228 -4.74 12.87 2.10
C ARG A 228 -3.42 13.62 2.20
N ASP A 229 -3.44 14.92 1.92
CA ASP A 229 -2.26 15.80 1.95
C ASP A 229 -1.57 15.75 3.33
N CYS A 230 -2.32 15.59 4.42
CA CYS A 230 -1.75 15.48 5.77
C CYS A 230 -0.94 14.20 6.01
N VAL A 231 -1.25 13.10 5.32
CA VAL A 231 -0.55 11.81 5.48
C VAL A 231 0.39 11.50 4.31
N ASP A 232 0.48 12.39 3.33
CA ASP A 232 1.30 12.17 2.15
C ASP A 232 2.79 12.21 2.44
N THR A 233 3.55 11.51 1.60
CA THR A 233 5.02 11.54 1.68
C THR A 233 5.50 12.97 1.45
N PRO A 234 6.35 13.53 2.33
CA PRO A 234 6.97 14.83 2.09
C PRO A 234 7.78 14.85 0.79
N ASP A 235 7.79 16.02 0.13
CA ASP A 235 8.53 16.24 -1.11
C ASP A 235 10.04 16.13 -0.91
N GLU A 236 10.78 15.76 -1.97
CA GLU A 236 12.25 15.71 -1.93
C GLU A 236 12.88 17.08 -1.64
N ASP A 237 12.23 18.15 -2.14
CA ASP A 237 12.59 19.55 -1.91
C ASP A 237 11.46 20.27 -1.15
N PRO A 238 11.46 20.22 0.20
CA PRO A 238 10.33 20.73 0.98
C PRO A 238 10.16 22.25 0.84
N PRO A 239 8.94 22.74 0.56
CA PRO A 239 8.69 24.14 0.19
C PRO A 239 8.84 25.12 1.36
N ASP A 240 8.67 24.66 2.59
CA ASP A 240 8.68 25.50 3.78
C ASP A 240 9.31 24.80 5.01
N ALA A 241 9.53 25.57 6.08
CA ALA A 241 10.17 25.08 7.30
C ALA A 241 9.37 23.99 8.04
N THR A 242 8.05 23.92 7.86
CA THR A 242 7.21 22.86 8.41
C THR A 242 7.50 21.56 7.66
N GLU A 243 7.41 21.58 6.32
CA GLU A 243 7.66 20.38 5.51
C GLU A 243 9.12 19.92 5.62
N GLN A 244 10.08 20.82 5.79
CA GLN A 244 11.47 20.44 6.13
C GLN A 244 11.56 19.62 7.42
N ARG A 245 10.81 20.00 8.46
CA ARG A 245 10.74 19.23 9.71
C ARG A 245 10.00 17.91 9.52
N VAL A 246 8.94 17.89 8.71
CA VAL A 246 8.22 16.66 8.34
C VAL A 246 9.19 15.68 7.67
N GLN A 247 10.00 16.14 6.71
CA GLN A 247 11.01 15.33 6.03
C GLN A 247 12.05 14.76 7.01
N VAL A 248 12.52 15.56 7.97
CA VAL A 248 13.45 15.10 9.01
C VAL A 248 12.80 14.05 9.91
N ILE A 249 11.54 14.26 10.34
CA ILE A 249 10.81 13.28 11.15
C ILE A 249 10.55 11.99 10.36
N TRP A 250 10.21 12.11 9.08
CA TRP A 250 9.94 11.00 8.17
C TRP A 250 11.16 10.08 8.02
N THR A 251 12.32 10.66 7.74
CA THR A 251 13.60 9.94 7.63
C THR A 251 14.07 9.40 8.98
N THR A 252 13.88 10.15 10.07
CA THR A 252 14.20 9.68 11.44
C THR A 252 13.38 8.46 11.81
N MET A 253 12.08 8.43 11.50
CA MET A 253 11.22 7.28 11.80
C MET A 253 11.65 6.02 11.05
N GLU A 254 12.17 6.16 9.82
CA GLU A 254 12.78 5.04 9.09
C GLU A 254 14.00 4.48 9.84
N GLN A 255 14.90 5.34 10.31
CA GLN A 255 16.08 4.93 11.09
C GLN A 255 15.69 4.25 12.41
N VAL A 256 14.69 4.80 13.12
CA VAL A 256 14.14 4.18 14.34
C VAL A 256 13.62 2.78 14.05
N ALA A 257 12.88 2.58 12.95
CA ALA A 257 12.35 1.27 12.58
C ALA A 257 13.47 0.27 12.23
N ARG A 258 14.49 0.69 11.47
CA ARG A 258 15.65 -0.15 11.12
C ARG A 258 16.44 -0.57 12.36
N LYS A 259 16.77 0.38 13.24
CA LYS A 259 17.47 0.09 14.52
C LYS A 259 16.65 -0.81 15.42
N SER A 260 15.34 -0.58 15.50
CA SER A 260 14.42 -1.41 16.28
C SER A 260 14.33 -2.85 15.75
N GLN A 261 14.29 -3.02 14.42
CA GLN A 261 14.35 -4.34 13.80
C GLN A 261 15.67 -5.06 14.13
N ARG A 262 16.81 -4.36 14.03
CA ARG A 262 18.12 -4.93 14.35
C ARG A 262 18.17 -5.44 15.79
N THR A 263 17.63 -4.69 16.74
CA THR A 263 17.53 -5.15 18.14
C THR A 263 16.70 -6.42 18.26
N VAL A 264 15.58 -6.53 17.55
CA VAL A 264 14.75 -7.75 17.54
C VAL A 264 15.49 -8.94 16.92
N GLN A 265 16.26 -8.73 15.86
CA GLN A 265 17.06 -9.79 15.21
C GLN A 265 18.13 -10.37 16.14
N ARG A 266 18.70 -9.55 17.03
CA ARG A 266 19.77 -9.97 17.95
C ARG A 266 19.28 -10.43 19.33
N CYS A 267 18.10 -9.99 19.76
CA CYS A 267 17.57 -10.35 21.07
C CYS A 267 17.17 -11.85 21.14
N GLY A 268 17.19 -12.41 22.35
CA GLY A 268 16.85 -13.82 22.57
C GLY A 268 15.37 -14.15 22.34
N GLN A 269 15.07 -15.42 22.05
CA GLN A 269 13.71 -15.93 21.80
C GLN A 269 12.69 -15.55 22.90
N ALA A 270 13.10 -15.54 24.18
CA ALA A 270 12.22 -15.15 25.27
C ALA A 270 11.70 -13.71 25.13
N ILE A 271 12.55 -12.79 24.67
CA ILE A 271 12.19 -11.39 24.43
C ILE A 271 11.26 -11.28 23.22
N GLN A 272 11.55 -12.01 22.15
CA GLN A 272 10.72 -12.03 20.95
C GLN A 272 9.31 -12.58 21.23
N VAL A 273 9.18 -13.59 22.08
CA VAL A 273 7.88 -14.14 22.51
C VAL A 273 7.14 -13.17 23.43
N GLU A 274 7.83 -12.53 24.38
CA GLU A 274 7.18 -11.56 25.27
C GLU A 274 6.65 -10.34 24.52
N ALA A 275 7.40 -9.84 23.52
CA ALA A 275 7.03 -8.67 22.75
C ALA A 275 5.76 -8.84 21.88
N VAL A 276 5.28 -10.07 21.63
CA VAL A 276 4.01 -10.31 20.92
C VAL A 276 2.82 -10.56 21.85
N ARG A 277 3.05 -10.62 23.17
CA ARG A 277 1.98 -10.82 24.15
C ARG A 277 0.98 -9.66 24.07
N SER A 278 -0.30 -9.98 23.94
CA SER A 278 -1.37 -8.97 23.88
C SER A 278 -2.17 -8.90 25.19
N GLU A 279 -2.24 -10.01 25.92
CA GLU A 279 -2.96 -10.10 27.19
C GLU A 279 -2.09 -10.70 28.29
N LYS A 280 -2.32 -10.25 29.53
CA LYS A 280 -1.65 -10.79 30.71
C LYS A 280 -2.04 -12.25 30.90
N GLY A 281 -1.05 -13.14 30.89
CA GLY A 281 -1.25 -14.60 31.00
C GLY A 281 -1.34 -15.35 29.67
N GLN A 282 -1.48 -14.67 28.53
CA GLN A 282 -1.40 -15.29 27.20
C GLN A 282 0.01 -15.83 26.95
N THR A 283 0.17 -17.06 26.46
CA THR A 283 1.48 -17.59 26.00
C THR A 283 1.53 -17.62 24.47
N PRO A 284 2.16 -16.63 23.81
CA PRO A 284 2.25 -16.61 22.36
C PRO A 284 3.08 -17.79 21.83
N HIS A 285 2.59 -18.47 20.81
CA HIS A 285 3.27 -19.63 20.21
C HIS A 285 4.25 -19.27 19.09
N ARG A 286 4.22 -18.02 18.60
CA ARG A 286 5.12 -17.55 17.54
C ARG A 286 5.87 -16.29 18.01
N PRO A 287 7.21 -16.27 17.95
CA PRO A 287 7.99 -15.11 18.36
C PRO A 287 7.81 -13.92 17.41
N LEU A 288 8.17 -12.73 17.87
CA LEU A 288 8.31 -11.55 17.04
C LEU A 288 9.44 -11.75 16.01
N LEU A 289 9.06 -11.90 14.74
CA LEU A 289 10.02 -12.08 13.64
C LEU A 289 10.33 -10.75 12.96
N ALA A 290 11.63 -10.47 12.77
CA ALA A 290 12.12 -9.40 11.91
C ALA A 290 11.63 -9.57 10.46
N TYR A 291 11.63 -8.50 9.66
CA TYR A 291 11.49 -8.67 8.21
C TYR A 291 12.79 -9.22 7.62
N MET A 292 12.68 -9.88 6.46
CA MET A 292 13.81 -10.60 5.86
C MET A 292 14.92 -9.66 5.37
N ASP A 293 14.57 -8.46 4.89
CA ASP A 293 15.51 -7.51 4.31
C ASP A 293 15.16 -6.05 4.63
N GLU A 294 16.11 -5.15 4.32
CA GLU A 294 16.01 -3.70 4.56
C GLU A 294 14.94 -3.01 3.68
N ALA A 295 14.64 -3.55 2.50
CA ALA A 295 13.59 -2.99 1.65
C ALA A 295 12.19 -3.30 2.22
N ALA A 296 12.04 -4.47 2.84
CA ALA A 296 10.82 -4.85 3.52
C ALA A 296 10.53 -3.93 4.71
N ILE A 297 11.52 -3.63 5.57
CA ILE A 297 11.29 -2.70 6.69
C ILE A 297 10.89 -1.30 6.21
N GLN A 298 11.50 -0.80 5.12
CA GLN A 298 11.13 0.51 4.53
C GLN A 298 9.65 0.55 4.08
N LYS A 299 9.15 -0.51 3.44
CA LYS A 299 7.73 -0.60 3.08
C LYS A 299 6.80 -0.67 4.30
N HIS A 300 7.25 -1.30 5.38
CA HIS A 300 6.42 -1.56 6.55
C HIS A 300 6.45 -0.43 7.59
N VAL A 301 7.43 0.47 7.55
CA VAL A 301 7.46 1.68 8.38
C VAL A 301 6.54 2.79 7.86
N HIS A 302 6.18 2.77 6.56
CA HIS A 302 5.38 3.81 5.91
C HIS A 302 4.14 4.27 6.72
N PRO A 303 3.29 3.38 7.27
CA PRO A 303 2.16 3.84 8.10
C PRO A 303 2.57 4.67 9.32
N TRP A 304 3.69 4.36 9.98
CA TRP A 304 4.21 5.16 11.09
C TRP A 304 4.73 6.53 10.62
N GLN A 305 5.37 6.57 9.45
CA GLN A 305 5.80 7.83 8.85
C GLN A 305 4.59 8.74 8.56
N GLN A 306 3.52 8.17 7.98
CA GLN A 306 2.28 8.90 7.72
C GLN A 306 1.58 9.37 9.00
N ILE A 307 1.58 8.56 10.07
CA ILE A 307 1.05 8.95 11.38
C ILE A 307 1.78 10.18 11.93
N LEU A 308 3.12 10.18 11.85
CA LEU A 308 3.92 11.31 12.34
C LEU A 308 3.79 12.54 11.45
N ALA A 309 3.69 12.36 10.13
CA ALA A 309 3.45 13.45 9.18
C ALA A 309 2.08 14.11 9.43
N PHE A 310 1.04 13.32 9.64
CA PHE A 310 -0.29 13.81 10.03
C PHE A 310 -0.22 14.66 11.29
N ILE A 311 0.44 14.18 12.34
CA ILE A 311 0.60 14.93 13.58
C ILE A 311 1.37 16.22 13.32
N ALA A 312 2.47 16.18 12.57
CA ALA A 312 3.28 17.34 12.26
C ALA A 312 2.47 18.44 11.53
N ARG A 313 1.75 18.07 10.48
CA ARG A 313 0.98 19.00 9.64
C ARG A 313 -0.27 19.55 10.32
N THR A 314 -0.86 18.80 11.25
CA THR A 314 -2.07 19.25 11.98
C THR A 314 -1.78 19.94 13.31
N GLN A 315 -0.54 19.89 13.81
CA GLN A 315 -0.12 20.61 15.03
C GLN A 315 0.39 22.04 14.74
N VAL A 316 0.59 22.39 13.47
CA VAL A 316 0.88 23.76 13.05
C VAL A 316 -0.40 24.51 12.67
N PRO A 317 -0.45 25.85 12.81
CA PRO A 317 -1.57 26.63 12.31
C PRO A 317 -1.80 26.40 10.82
N HIS A 318 -3.05 26.15 10.44
CA HIS A 318 -3.49 25.97 9.06
C HIS A 318 -4.89 26.56 8.89
N ASP A 319 -5.30 26.80 7.64
CA ASP A 319 -6.53 27.51 7.27
C ASP A 319 -7.75 26.61 7.03
N TRP A 320 -7.57 25.29 7.08
CA TRP A 320 -8.63 24.31 6.88
C TRP A 320 -9.11 23.64 8.18
N THR A 321 -10.27 22.99 8.12
CA THR A 321 -10.87 22.27 9.26
C THR A 321 -10.17 20.94 9.50
N SER A 322 -9.29 20.85 10.51
CA SER A 322 -8.57 19.61 10.82
C SER A 322 -9.32 18.65 11.75
N PRO A 323 -8.99 17.35 11.73
CA PRO A 323 -9.53 16.37 12.66
C PRO A 323 -9.27 16.77 14.12
N LYS A 324 -10.29 16.62 14.97
CA LYS A 324 -10.22 17.01 16.38
C LYS A 324 -9.67 15.86 17.23
N TYR A 325 -8.43 15.98 17.67
CA TYR A 325 -7.81 15.05 18.61
C TYR A 325 -7.05 15.77 19.73
N GLY A 326 -6.72 15.04 20.80
CA GLY A 326 -6.02 15.60 21.96
C GLY A 326 -4.72 14.86 22.27
N MET A 327 -3.68 15.60 22.65
CA MET A 327 -2.47 15.02 23.25
C MET A 327 -2.51 15.11 24.77
N THR A 328 -2.06 14.07 25.46
CA THR A 328 -1.77 14.16 26.90
C THR A 328 -0.59 15.13 27.13
N ALA A 329 -0.43 15.62 28.36
CA ALA A 329 0.71 16.48 28.70
C ALA A 329 2.07 15.79 28.42
N ARG A 330 2.15 14.45 28.57
CA ARG A 330 3.35 13.67 28.27
C ARG A 330 3.61 13.59 26.77
N GLN A 331 2.58 13.26 25.99
CA GLN A 331 2.65 13.24 24.52
C GLN A 331 3.07 14.61 23.99
N ARG A 332 2.45 15.69 24.48
CA ARG A 332 2.79 17.07 24.07
C ARG A 332 4.24 17.42 24.39
N LYS A 333 4.74 17.05 25.57
CA LYS A 333 6.15 17.28 25.94
C LYS A 333 7.11 16.57 24.99
N LYS A 334 6.85 15.29 24.68
CA LYS A 334 7.69 14.51 23.75
C LYS A 334 7.59 15.01 22.31
N TRP A 335 6.39 15.38 21.87
CA TRP A 335 6.17 16.02 20.58
C TRP A 335 6.99 17.31 20.44
N GLN A 336 6.92 18.21 21.43
CA GLN A 336 7.67 19.47 21.41
C GLN A 336 9.18 19.24 21.31
N GLN A 337 9.71 18.25 22.04
CA GLN A 337 11.13 17.88 21.97
C GLN A 337 11.52 17.38 20.57
N LEU A 338 10.75 16.45 20.00
CA LEU A 338 10.96 15.96 18.63
C LEU A 338 10.88 17.09 17.60
N TRP A 339 9.86 17.94 17.70
CA TRP A 339 9.63 19.07 16.80
C TRP A 339 10.75 20.11 16.84
N GLN A 340 11.31 20.37 18.03
CA GLN A 340 12.46 21.24 18.20
C GLN A 340 13.72 20.67 17.57
N LEU A 341 14.01 19.38 17.78
CA LEU A 341 15.18 18.72 17.19
C LEU A 341 15.08 18.64 15.67
N ALA A 342 13.89 18.37 15.13
CA ALA A 342 13.67 18.36 13.69
C ALA A 342 13.95 19.73 13.03
N GLY A 343 13.77 20.82 13.77
CA GLY A 343 14.03 22.18 13.29
C GLY A 343 15.50 22.63 13.35
N GLN A 344 16.41 21.83 13.93
CA GLN A 344 17.82 22.22 14.10
C GLN A 344 18.70 21.94 12.87
N GLY A 345 18.15 21.28 11.84
CA GLY A 345 18.92 20.81 10.68
C GLY A 345 19.96 19.73 11.05
N PRO A 346 20.68 19.15 10.07
CA PRO A 346 21.79 18.27 10.37
C PRO A 346 22.89 19.08 11.10
N ARG A 347 23.10 18.80 12.39
CA ARG A 347 24.17 19.41 13.20
C ARG A 347 25.49 19.27 12.43
N SER A 348 26.07 20.38 11.98
CA SER A 348 27.37 20.40 11.29
C SER A 348 28.56 20.29 12.24
N SER A 349 28.38 19.84 13.47
CA SER A 349 29.47 19.50 14.39
C SER A 349 28.95 18.50 15.44
N PRO A 350 29.66 17.39 15.68
CA PRO A 350 29.44 16.58 16.87
C PRO A 350 29.70 17.46 18.10
N ASP A 351 28.85 17.38 19.11
CA ASP A 351 29.16 17.95 20.41
C ASP A 351 30.45 17.25 20.91
N PRO A 352 31.48 17.95 21.42
CA PRO A 352 32.77 17.34 21.83
C PRO A 352 32.67 16.31 22.97
N MET A 353 31.47 16.02 23.44
CA MET A 353 31.12 15.16 24.57
C MET A 353 30.34 13.90 24.14
N ASP A 354 29.95 13.77 22.87
CA ASP A 354 29.44 12.51 22.34
C ASP A 354 30.64 11.62 22.03
N HIS A 355 30.93 10.69 22.94
CA HIS A 355 31.80 9.56 22.67
C HIS A 355 31.19 8.75 21.52
N GLU A 356 31.46 9.12 20.26
CA GLU A 356 31.32 8.18 19.17
C GLU A 356 32.20 6.98 19.54
N PRO A 357 31.63 5.76 19.62
CA PRO A 357 32.45 4.61 19.88
C PRO A 357 33.46 4.47 18.74
N ASP A 358 34.75 4.36 19.09
CA ASP A 358 35.86 4.20 18.13
C ASP A 358 35.67 2.98 17.18
N ASP A 359 34.75 2.08 17.52
CA ASP A 359 34.38 0.89 16.75
C ASP A 359 33.18 1.17 15.82
N PRO A 360 33.36 1.11 14.48
CA PRO A 360 32.29 1.29 13.49
C PRO A 360 31.08 0.35 13.70
N GLN A 361 31.30 -0.84 14.26
CA GLN A 361 30.26 -1.82 14.52
C GLN A 361 29.36 -1.37 15.68
N MET A 362 29.93 -0.69 16.68
CA MET A 362 29.21 -0.12 17.82
C MET A 362 28.48 1.18 17.43
N ALA A 363 29.06 1.98 16.55
CA ALA A 363 28.42 3.18 16.01
C ALA A 363 27.08 2.87 15.31
N ALA A 364 27.00 1.69 14.68
CA ALA A 364 25.78 1.22 14.03
C ALA A 364 24.59 1.02 15.00
N TRP A 365 24.85 0.86 16.29
CA TRP A 365 23.84 0.73 17.34
C TRP A 365 23.47 2.05 18.01
N ALA A 366 24.36 3.05 17.97
CA ALA A 366 24.14 4.33 18.62
C ALA A 366 22.82 4.96 18.16
N ILE A 367 22.06 5.51 19.10
CA ILE A 367 20.81 6.23 18.81
C ILE A 367 21.06 7.73 18.95
N THR A 368 20.76 8.49 17.89
CA THR A 368 20.92 9.95 17.92
C THR A 368 19.85 10.60 18.80
N ASP A 369 20.07 11.84 19.21
CA ASP A 369 19.09 12.60 20.02
C ASP A 369 17.71 12.66 19.37
N ILE A 370 17.66 12.87 18.04
CA ILE A 370 16.39 12.98 17.31
C ILE A 370 15.71 11.62 17.13
N GLU A 371 16.47 10.55 16.90
CA GLU A 371 15.92 9.18 16.86
C GLU A 371 15.36 8.77 18.22
N LYS A 372 16.06 9.12 19.31
CA LYS A 372 15.58 8.88 20.67
C LYS A 372 14.31 9.67 20.96
N ALA A 373 14.25 10.95 20.58
CA ALA A 373 13.05 11.77 20.75
C ALA A 373 11.87 11.22 19.93
N CYS A 374 12.13 10.75 18.70
CA CYS A 374 11.14 10.13 17.83
C CYS A 374 10.59 8.83 18.45
N LEU A 375 11.48 7.94 18.88
CA LEU A 375 11.11 6.71 19.58
C LEU A 375 10.29 7.00 20.84
N GLU A 376 10.71 7.95 21.67
CA GLU A 376 9.99 8.31 22.89
C GLU A 376 8.61 8.89 22.62
N PHE A 377 8.45 9.70 21.58
CA PHE A 377 7.15 10.21 21.18
C PHE A 377 6.23 9.06 20.70
N CYS A 378 6.72 8.16 19.86
CA CYS A 378 5.97 6.99 19.41
C CYS A 378 5.53 6.08 20.58
N ILE A 379 6.40 5.87 21.57
CA ILE A 379 6.05 5.11 22.78
C ILE A 379 4.97 5.82 23.60
N GLU A 380 5.01 7.15 23.75
CA GLU A 380 3.95 7.89 24.44
C GLU A 380 2.62 7.92 23.66
N LEU A 381 2.64 7.82 22.33
CA LEU A 381 1.44 7.61 21.53
C LEU A 381 0.79 6.26 21.82
N LEU A 382 1.60 5.20 21.96
CA LEU A 382 1.15 3.85 22.32
C LEU A 382 0.69 3.75 23.79
N ASN A 383 1.32 4.50 24.69
CA ASN A 383 1.06 4.49 26.13
C ASN A 383 -0.16 5.33 26.52
N GLN A 384 -1.30 5.14 25.84
CA GLN A 384 -2.55 5.82 26.17
C GLN A 384 -3.47 4.90 26.97
N ARG A 385 -3.79 5.30 28.20
CA ARG A 385 -4.87 4.67 28.97
C ARG A 385 -6.21 5.11 28.39
N HIS A 386 -7.14 4.16 28.23
CA HIS A 386 -8.48 4.35 27.66
C HIS A 386 -9.07 5.72 28.01
N ARG A 387 -9.33 6.54 27.00
CA ARG A 387 -10.09 7.79 27.15
C ARG A 387 -11.57 7.49 26.96
N SER A 388 -12.42 8.39 27.45
CA SER A 388 -13.88 8.31 27.35
C SER A 388 -14.37 8.18 25.90
N HIS A 389 -13.59 8.67 24.93
CA HIS A 389 -13.85 8.56 23.50
C HIS A 389 -12.58 8.17 22.72
N GLU A 390 -12.69 7.20 21.81
CA GLU A 390 -11.55 6.63 21.07
C GLU A 390 -10.77 7.67 20.24
N TYR A 391 -11.48 8.61 19.58
CA TYR A 391 -10.90 9.67 18.75
C TYR A 391 -10.23 10.82 19.49
N GLU A 392 -10.24 10.81 20.83
CA GLU A 392 -9.37 11.72 21.57
C GLU A 392 -7.89 11.33 21.46
N SER A 393 -7.58 10.09 21.05
CA SER A 393 -6.21 9.64 20.78
C SER A 393 -5.67 10.18 19.45
N ALA A 394 -4.52 10.86 19.50
CA ALA A 394 -3.80 11.28 18.29
C ALA A 394 -3.47 10.09 17.36
N LEU A 395 -3.14 8.93 17.94
CA LEU A 395 -2.82 7.72 17.19
C LEU A 395 -4.07 7.14 16.50
N VAL A 396 -5.19 7.01 17.21
CA VAL A 396 -6.46 6.52 16.62
C VAL A 396 -6.97 7.49 15.56
N CYS A 397 -6.85 8.79 15.79
CA CYS A 397 -7.18 9.80 14.79
C CYS A 397 -6.35 9.65 13.51
N ALA A 398 -5.02 9.58 13.63
CA ALA A 398 -4.15 9.37 12.47
C ALA A 398 -4.50 8.06 11.73
N MET A 399 -4.76 6.99 12.48
CA MET A 399 -5.20 5.70 11.92
C MET A 399 -6.54 5.78 11.18
N ALA A 400 -7.47 6.63 11.64
CA ALA A 400 -8.73 6.89 10.94
C ALA A 400 -8.50 7.61 9.61
N VAL A 401 -7.61 8.60 9.59
CA VAL A 401 -7.21 9.31 8.37
C VAL A 401 -6.57 8.35 7.35
N LEU A 402 -5.72 7.41 7.80
CA LEU A 402 -5.19 6.35 6.93
C LEU A 402 -6.28 5.42 6.36
N GLY A 403 -7.46 5.40 6.96
CA GLY A 403 -8.65 4.72 6.46
C GLY A 403 -9.22 5.36 5.19
N GLN A 404 -8.96 6.64 4.95
CA GLN A 404 -9.36 7.34 3.71
C GLN A 404 -8.32 7.07 2.62
N GLY A 405 -8.67 6.28 1.61
CA GLY A 405 -7.84 5.99 0.45
C GLY A 405 -8.05 6.97 -0.71
N GLU A 406 -7.36 6.74 -1.83
CA GLU A 406 -7.46 7.56 -3.05
C GLU A 406 -8.84 7.49 -3.70
N THR A 407 -9.49 6.31 -3.65
CA THR A 407 -10.79 6.05 -4.27
C THR A 407 -11.95 6.00 -3.26
N GLY A 408 -11.71 6.47 -2.03
CA GLY A 408 -12.66 6.44 -0.92
C GLY A 408 -12.17 5.59 0.26
N TRP A 409 -13.08 5.20 1.14
CA TRP A 409 -12.76 4.43 2.35
C TRP A 409 -12.14 3.06 2.05
N ARG A 410 -11.09 2.71 2.80
CA ARG A 410 -10.48 1.39 2.77
C ARG A 410 -11.46 0.32 3.27
N ASP A 411 -11.41 -0.84 2.63
CA ASP A 411 -12.24 -2.00 2.91
C ASP A 411 -11.57 -2.96 3.92
N PRO A 412 -12.29 -4.00 4.38
CA PRO A 412 -11.75 -5.01 5.29
C PRO A 412 -10.55 -5.82 4.75
N GLU A 413 -10.22 -5.76 3.46
CA GLU A 413 -9.07 -6.46 2.89
C GLU A 413 -7.83 -5.55 2.84
N SER A 414 -8.03 -4.25 2.65
CA SER A 414 -6.99 -3.26 2.42
C SER A 414 -6.53 -2.53 3.68
N TYR A 415 -7.37 -2.38 4.71
CA TYR A 415 -6.99 -1.71 5.96
C TYR A 415 -6.22 -2.60 6.95
N PRO A 416 -6.62 -3.86 7.25
CA PRO A 416 -5.90 -4.69 8.22
C PRO A 416 -4.40 -4.86 7.96
N PRO A 417 -3.90 -4.91 6.70
CA PRO A 417 -2.46 -4.86 6.44
C PRO A 417 -1.76 -3.62 6.98
N ILE A 418 -2.41 -2.45 6.99
CA ILE A 418 -1.87 -1.19 7.57
C ILE A 418 -1.79 -1.34 9.10
N LEU A 419 -2.87 -1.80 9.73
CA LEU A 419 -2.90 -2.04 11.17
C LEU A 419 -1.82 -3.04 11.60
N SER A 420 -1.66 -4.14 10.87
CA SER A 420 -0.64 -5.16 11.13
C SER A 420 0.78 -4.59 11.06
N ARG A 421 1.06 -3.72 10.07
CA ARG A 421 2.34 -3.00 9.97
C ARG A 421 2.56 -2.10 11.18
N VAL A 422 1.58 -1.30 11.56
CA VAL A 422 1.65 -0.40 12.72
C VAL A 422 1.96 -1.19 14.00
N ILE A 423 1.21 -2.25 14.27
CA ILE A 423 1.39 -3.11 15.44
C ILE A 423 2.78 -3.77 15.44
N LYS A 424 3.22 -4.31 14.30
CA LYS A 424 4.51 -5.01 14.23
C LYS A 424 5.68 -4.05 14.46
N ILE A 425 5.67 -2.86 13.85
CA ILE A 425 6.68 -1.83 14.08
C ILE A 425 6.61 -1.29 15.52
N ALA A 426 5.41 -1.14 16.10
CA ALA A 426 5.24 -0.76 17.50
C ALA A 426 5.96 -1.74 18.44
N ARG A 427 5.81 -3.05 18.20
CA ARG A 427 6.49 -4.09 18.97
C ARG A 427 8.01 -4.02 18.81
N PHE A 428 8.52 -3.72 17.61
CA PHE A 428 9.96 -3.47 17.42
C PHE A 428 10.43 -2.28 18.27
N MET A 429 9.70 -1.17 18.24
CA MET A 429 10.02 0.03 19.03
C MET A 429 9.99 -0.23 20.54
N VAL A 430 9.06 -1.04 21.04
CA VAL A 430 9.03 -1.42 22.46
C VAL A 430 10.30 -2.17 22.85
N VAL A 431 10.74 -3.13 22.04
CA VAL A 431 11.99 -3.88 22.29
C VAL A 431 13.21 -2.94 22.22
N GLN A 432 13.26 -2.02 21.24
CA GLN A 432 14.31 -0.99 21.17
C GLN A 432 14.34 -0.13 22.43
N LYS A 433 13.18 0.39 22.85
CA LYS A 433 13.09 1.26 24.02
C LYS A 433 13.52 0.53 25.28
N ALA A 434 13.11 -0.73 25.43
CA ALA A 434 13.48 -1.56 26.57
C ALA A 434 15.00 -1.81 26.66
N LEU A 435 15.69 -1.99 25.52
CA LEU A 435 17.15 -2.11 25.48
C LEU A 435 17.80 -0.86 26.08
N TRP A 436 17.38 0.33 25.63
CA TRP A 436 17.93 1.61 26.12
C TRP A 436 17.40 2.04 27.50
N MET A 437 16.53 1.24 28.12
CA MET A 437 16.13 1.40 29.52
C MET A 437 16.95 0.50 30.46
N ASP A 438 17.71 -0.44 29.91
CA ASP A 438 18.69 -1.23 30.67
C ASP A 438 19.80 -0.31 31.21
N PRO A 439 20.36 -0.58 32.41
CA PRO A 439 21.50 0.17 32.93
C PRO A 439 22.75 0.11 32.04
N ASP A 440 22.96 -1.00 31.35
CA ASP A 440 24.20 -1.32 30.63
C ASP A 440 23.91 -1.86 29.21
N PRO A 441 23.22 -1.09 28.35
CA PRO A 441 22.81 -1.54 27.00
C PRO A 441 24.01 -1.92 26.14
N TRP A 442 25.13 -1.22 26.32
CA TRP A 442 26.36 -1.49 25.58
C TRP A 442 27.00 -2.83 25.94
N GLN A 443 26.86 -3.32 27.17
CA GLN A 443 27.35 -4.66 27.54
C GLN A 443 26.52 -5.75 26.84
N ILE A 444 25.21 -5.54 26.72
CA ILE A 444 24.32 -6.44 25.99
C ILE A 444 24.70 -6.48 24.51
N ILE A 445 24.87 -5.31 23.88
CA ILE A 445 25.28 -5.19 22.48
C ILE A 445 26.65 -5.84 22.24
N GLN A 446 27.64 -5.55 23.09
CA GLN A 446 28.97 -6.18 22.98
C GLN A 446 28.89 -7.71 23.09
N THR A 447 27.99 -8.23 23.91
CA THR A 447 27.76 -9.68 24.03
C THR A 447 27.18 -10.26 22.75
N TRP A 448 26.28 -9.53 22.07
CA TRP A 448 25.75 -9.95 20.76
C TRP A 448 26.82 -9.92 19.68
N GLU A 449 27.61 -8.86 19.58
CA GLU A 449 28.68 -8.74 18.57
C GLU A 449 29.79 -9.77 18.77
N LYS A 450 30.17 -10.08 20.02
CA LYS A 450 31.13 -11.15 20.32
C LYS A 450 30.61 -12.52 19.86
N LYS A 451 29.33 -12.83 20.10
CA LYS A 451 28.72 -14.09 19.67
C LYS A 451 28.69 -14.22 18.15
N ASP A 452 28.38 -13.14 17.45
CA ASP A 452 28.31 -13.15 15.98
C ASP A 452 29.69 -13.40 15.37
N ARG A 453 30.72 -12.67 15.85
CA ARG A 453 32.12 -12.90 15.45
C ARG A 453 32.59 -14.32 15.73
N SER A 454 32.20 -14.90 16.86
CA SER A 454 32.53 -16.29 17.17
C SER A 454 31.82 -17.27 16.21
N ALA A 455 30.58 -17.01 15.82
CA ALA A 455 29.85 -17.84 14.85
C ALA A 455 30.45 -17.73 13.44
N GLU A 456 30.81 -16.53 13.00
CA GLU A 456 31.51 -16.30 11.72
C GLU A 456 32.86 -17.00 11.69
N TRP A 457 33.64 -16.92 12.77
CA TRP A 457 34.92 -17.63 12.89
C TRP A 457 34.75 -19.15 12.83
N VAL A 458 33.72 -19.70 13.48
CA VAL A 458 33.42 -21.14 13.41
C VAL A 458 33.03 -21.56 11.98
N LEU A 459 32.20 -20.79 11.29
CA LEU A 459 31.81 -21.07 9.91
C LEU A 459 33.00 -20.95 8.93
N ALA A 460 33.84 -19.93 9.08
CA ALA A 460 35.07 -19.78 8.30
C ALA A 460 36.10 -20.88 8.60
N SER A 461 36.17 -21.36 9.84
CA SER A 461 37.03 -22.50 10.21
C SER A 461 36.52 -23.83 9.64
N ALA A 462 35.19 -23.99 9.53
CA ALA A 462 34.56 -25.18 8.95
C ALA A 462 34.76 -25.22 7.42
N ASP A 463 34.73 -24.07 6.74
CA ASP A 463 35.03 -23.95 5.31
C ASP A 463 36.50 -24.30 5.01
N ASN A 464 37.44 -23.87 5.87
CA ASN A 464 38.86 -24.25 5.77
C ASN A 464 39.14 -25.74 6.07
N THR A 465 38.12 -26.52 6.46
CA THR A 465 38.24 -27.98 6.68
C THR A 465 37.62 -28.78 5.52
N LEU A 466 37.10 -28.12 4.49
CA LEU A 466 36.43 -28.74 3.34
C LEU A 466 37.23 -28.71 2.02
N GLU A 467 38.48 -28.25 2.04
CA GLU A 467 39.45 -28.47 0.96
C GLU A 467 40.33 -29.69 1.29
N ASP A 468 39.88 -30.86 0.81
CA ASP A 468 40.68 -32.05 0.42
C ASP A 468 39.91 -33.35 0.71
N ILE A 469 38.89 -33.66 -0.10
CA ILE A 469 38.58 -35.05 -0.49
C ILE A 469 38.07 -35.05 -1.94
N ASP A 470 38.99 -35.27 -2.88
CA ASP A 470 38.69 -35.79 -4.21
C ASP A 470 38.61 -37.34 -4.16
N GLU A 471 37.96 -37.91 -5.16
CA GLU A 471 37.84 -39.33 -5.52
C GLU A 471 36.57 -40.10 -5.07
N GLY A 472 35.82 -40.57 -6.08
CA GLY A 472 35.69 -42.02 -6.24
C GLY A 472 34.33 -42.67 -5.91
N TYR A 473 33.60 -42.96 -6.99
CA TYR A 473 32.52 -43.94 -7.18
C TYR A 473 32.44 -45.19 -6.22
N ASN A 474 31.19 -45.55 -5.90
CA ASN A 474 30.58 -46.88 -5.67
C ASN A 474 30.47 -47.58 -4.28
N SER A 475 29.22 -48.02 -4.04
CA SER A 475 28.72 -49.26 -3.39
C SER A 475 28.68 -49.41 -1.86
N ASP A 476 27.46 -49.70 -1.38
CA ASP A 476 27.02 -50.50 -0.22
C ASP A 476 28.07 -50.95 0.82
N ASP A 477 27.88 -50.55 2.09
CA ASP A 477 27.50 -51.46 3.20
C ASP A 477 27.45 -50.77 4.59
N ALA A 478 26.66 -51.37 5.47
CA ALA A 478 26.17 -50.86 6.75
C ALA A 478 27.19 -50.75 7.91
N ILE A 479 27.08 -49.73 8.77
CA ILE A 479 27.49 -49.77 10.20
C ILE A 479 26.54 -48.93 11.10
N ALA A 480 26.17 -49.53 12.24
CA ALA A 480 25.22 -49.10 13.28
C ALA A 480 25.67 -47.89 14.15
N PRO A 481 24.80 -47.32 15.02
CA PRO A 481 25.00 -46.02 15.67
C PRO A 481 25.89 -46.11 16.92
N ARG A 482 26.75 -45.11 17.14
CA ARG A 482 27.54 -44.95 18.37
C ARG A 482 26.95 -43.89 19.30
N SER A 483 26.89 -44.31 20.55
CA SER A 483 26.31 -43.69 21.74
C SER A 483 27.03 -42.42 22.22
N SER A 484 26.26 -41.48 22.78
CA SER A 484 26.74 -40.32 23.54
C SER A 484 27.18 -40.71 24.96
N PRO A 485 28.21 -40.06 25.56
CA PRO A 485 28.46 -40.15 27.00
C PRO A 485 27.80 -38.99 27.80
N PRO A 486 27.61 -39.16 29.12
CA PRO A 486 26.57 -38.48 29.89
C PRO A 486 27.03 -37.26 30.70
N THR A 487 26.02 -36.55 31.18
CA THR A 487 25.96 -35.47 32.18
C THR A 487 26.79 -35.73 33.45
N SER A 488 27.51 -34.71 33.94
CA SER A 488 28.05 -34.69 35.30
C SER A 488 27.20 -33.83 36.24
N SER A 489 27.16 -34.29 37.48
CA SER A 489 26.21 -33.98 38.54
C SER A 489 26.51 -32.69 39.30
N ILE A 490 25.42 -32.07 39.73
CA ILE A 490 25.31 -31.02 40.76
C ILE A 490 25.82 -31.57 42.10
N HIS A 491 26.62 -30.79 42.82
CA HIS A 491 26.78 -30.92 44.27
C HIS A 491 26.07 -29.73 44.94
N SER A 492 25.13 -30.07 45.82
CA SER A 492 24.39 -29.19 46.72
C SER A 492 25.22 -29.03 47.99
N ASP A 493 25.53 -27.78 48.37
CA ASP A 493 25.61 -27.29 49.76
C ASP A 493 26.37 -25.95 49.76
N ASP A 494 25.63 -24.84 49.64
CA ASP A 494 26.07 -23.53 50.13
C ASP A 494 24.84 -22.69 50.53
N PRO A 495 24.87 -22.00 51.69
CA PRO A 495 23.70 -21.33 52.25
C PRO A 495 23.33 -20.08 51.45
N LEU A 496 22.04 -19.98 51.11
CA LEU A 496 21.44 -18.81 50.46
C LEU A 496 21.74 -17.53 51.25
N PRO A 497 22.37 -16.50 50.65
CA PRO A 497 22.48 -15.22 51.32
C PRO A 497 21.12 -14.52 51.27
N THR A 498 20.59 -14.25 52.46
CA THR A 498 19.48 -13.33 52.74
C THR A 498 19.57 -12.08 51.89
N VAL A 499 18.61 -11.91 50.97
CA VAL A 499 18.47 -10.71 50.15
C VAL A 499 17.96 -9.58 51.04
N ASP A 500 18.87 -8.67 51.38
CA ASP A 500 18.57 -7.41 52.02
C ASP A 500 17.76 -6.53 51.04
N MET A 501 16.47 -6.38 51.33
CA MET A 501 15.54 -5.51 50.59
C MET A 501 15.91 -4.04 50.81
N ARG A 502 16.89 -3.48 50.10
CA ARG A 502 17.11 -2.01 50.01
C ARG A 502 18.16 -1.60 48.97
N GLN A 503 17.98 -1.96 47.70
CA GLN A 503 18.67 -1.26 46.59
C GLN A 503 17.70 -1.00 45.44
N SER A 504 17.64 0.25 44.99
CA SER A 504 16.72 0.78 43.98
C SER A 504 16.62 -0.08 42.72
N ARG A 505 15.41 -0.60 42.45
CA ARG A 505 15.00 -1.38 41.26
C ARG A 505 15.47 -0.74 39.94
N ARG A 506 16.58 -1.20 39.37
CA ARG A 506 16.87 -1.06 37.93
C ARG A 506 16.65 -2.43 37.29
N ARG A 507 15.74 -2.50 36.30
CA ARG A 507 15.32 -3.77 35.70
C ARG A 507 16.22 -4.10 34.49
N PRO A 508 16.65 -5.36 34.32
CA PRO A 508 17.38 -5.81 33.14
C PRO A 508 16.48 -5.81 31.90
N PHE A 509 17.08 -5.84 30.70
CA PHE A 509 16.41 -5.72 29.41
C PHE A 509 15.15 -6.61 29.25
N GLN A 510 15.22 -7.89 29.62
CA GLN A 510 14.07 -8.79 29.54
C GLN A 510 12.92 -8.38 30.48
N GLU A 511 13.24 -7.92 31.69
CA GLU A 511 12.24 -7.39 32.62
C GLU A 511 11.69 -6.04 32.16
N GLN A 512 12.47 -5.24 31.42
CA GLN A 512 12.00 -4.00 30.81
C GLN A 512 10.97 -4.28 29.71
N VAL A 513 11.22 -5.26 28.83
CA VAL A 513 10.24 -5.68 27.82
C VAL A 513 8.95 -6.17 28.48
N THR A 514 9.08 -7.03 29.50
CA THR A 514 7.93 -7.52 30.27
C THR A 514 7.18 -6.36 30.93
N TRP A 515 7.87 -5.35 31.45
CA TRP A 515 7.20 -4.20 32.04
C TRP A 515 6.51 -3.30 31.02
N MET A 516 7.08 -3.15 29.81
CA MET A 516 6.49 -2.30 28.79
C MET A 516 5.26 -2.93 28.12
N MET A 517 5.15 -4.26 28.13
CA MET A 517 4.02 -4.98 27.55
C MET A 517 2.80 -5.09 28.49
N HIS A 518 2.94 -4.72 29.77
CA HIS A 518 1.89 -4.84 30.80
C HIS A 518 1.67 -3.52 31.54
#